data_AF-A0A8J8C9Z5-F1
#
_entry.id   AF-A0A8J8C9Z5-F1
#
_cell.length_a   1.000
_cell.length_b   1.000
_cell.length_c   1.000
_cell.angle_alpha   90.00
_cell.angle_beta   90.00
_cell.angle_gamma   90.00
#
_symmetry.space_group_name_H-M   'P 1'
#
loop_
_entity.id
_entity.type
_entity.pdbx_description
1 polymer ?
#
loop_
_entity_poly.entity_id
_entity_poly.type
_entity_poly.pdbx_seq_one_letter_code
_entity_poly.pdbx_strand_id
1 'polypeptide(L)'
;MSNEALAILGVLIIVSALSIQVRSYIRPAVLTVTTQSVLLAFSVAYLGLVQKSAGLILLAFLIFILRGYLLTRILERKLPVRKMFVREYSHEAATVTVASAVLLIVSFLTYRFAIYPAIGDPLGSIGFAVMLQGFLLVMSRRNSFAHVIGYIEEENGVIFMSLSVAPLPLLIEISVLLDVLALVIVSAVLVRQDIVHGSVEDLIG
;
A
#
# COMPACT_ATOMS: atom_id res chain seq x y z
N MET A 1 -5.54 -19.62 17.87
CA MET A 1 -4.17 -19.08 18.07
C MET A 1 -3.49 -18.61 16.78
N SER A 2 -3.25 -19.46 15.75
CA SER A 2 -2.56 -19.00 14.51
C SER A 2 -3.29 -17.89 13.77
N ASN A 3 -4.63 -17.96 13.71
CA ASN A 3 -5.42 -17.01 12.93
C ASN A 3 -5.68 -15.69 13.68
N GLU A 4 -5.54 -15.67 15.01
CA GLU A 4 -5.78 -14.47 15.83
C GLU A 4 -4.67 -13.42 15.61
N ALA A 5 -3.40 -13.85 15.55
CA ALA A 5 -2.29 -12.94 15.31
C ALA A 5 -2.37 -12.29 13.92
N LEU A 6 -2.71 -13.08 12.90
CA LEU A 6 -2.93 -12.57 11.53
C LEU A 6 -4.14 -11.65 11.44
N ALA A 7 -5.21 -11.94 12.17
CA ALA A 7 -6.38 -11.08 12.23
C ALA A 7 -6.02 -9.72 12.87
N ILE A 8 -5.27 -9.71 13.97
CA ILE A 8 -4.81 -8.47 14.61
C ILE A 8 -3.94 -7.64 13.66
N LEU A 9 -2.96 -8.28 13.01
CA LEU A 9 -2.11 -7.60 12.03
C LEU A 9 -2.93 -7.07 10.84
N GLY A 10 -3.89 -7.86 10.35
CA GLY A 10 -4.80 -7.44 9.29
C GLY A 10 -5.67 -6.24 9.68
N VAL A 11 -6.17 -6.19 10.92
CA VAL A 11 -6.89 -5.03 11.45
C VAL A 11 -5.98 -3.79 11.49
N LEU A 12 -4.73 -3.94 11.94
CA LEU A 12 -3.77 -2.83 11.93
C LEU A 12 -3.47 -2.34 10.50
N ILE A 13 -3.41 -3.25 9.52
CA ILE A 13 -3.25 -2.90 8.10
C ILE A 13 -4.47 -2.10 7.61
N ILE A 14 -5.71 -2.49 7.93
CA ILE A 14 -6.92 -1.72 7.57
C ILE A 14 -6.94 -0.35 8.25
N VAL A 15 -6.62 -0.28 9.54
CA VAL A 15 -6.58 1.00 10.27
C VAL A 15 -5.54 1.93 9.64
N SER A 16 -4.38 1.39 9.27
CA SER A 16 -3.36 2.16 8.56
C SER A 16 -3.87 2.64 7.20
N ALA A 17 -4.59 1.81 6.43
CA ALA A 17 -5.17 2.16 5.13
C ALA A 17 -6.14 3.36 5.24
N LEU A 18 -7.11 3.25 6.15
CA LEU A 18 -8.04 4.35 6.43
C LEU A 18 -7.32 5.63 6.88
N SER A 19 -6.25 5.48 7.67
CA SER A 19 -5.48 6.63 8.13
C SER A 19 -4.70 7.33 7.01
N ILE A 20 -4.34 6.63 5.92
CA ILE A 20 -3.72 7.22 4.73
C ILE A 20 -4.74 8.12 4.03
N GLN A 21 -6.00 7.67 3.89
CA GLN A 21 -7.06 8.44 3.22
C GLN A 21 -7.32 9.80 3.87
N VAL A 22 -7.24 9.87 5.20
CA VAL A 22 -7.48 11.10 5.98
C VAL A 22 -6.28 12.06 5.94
N ARG A 23 -5.07 11.57 5.64
CA ARG A 23 -3.86 12.41 5.66
C ARG A 23 -3.89 13.44 4.52
N SER A 24 -3.69 14.70 4.90
CA SER A 24 -3.58 15.84 3.95
C SER A 24 -2.13 16.15 3.54
N TYR A 25 -1.16 15.51 4.19
CA TYR A 25 0.27 15.73 3.99
C TYR A 25 0.96 14.45 3.50
N ILE A 26 1.85 14.61 2.52
CA ILE A 26 2.55 13.50 1.86
C ILE A 26 3.51 12.78 2.81
N ARG A 27 4.32 13.50 3.58
CA ARG A 27 5.30 12.86 4.48
C ARG A 27 4.64 11.92 5.51
N PRO A 28 3.60 12.35 6.25
CA PRO A 28 2.85 11.43 7.10
C PRO A 28 2.25 10.24 6.34
N ALA A 29 1.77 10.42 5.11
CA ALA A 29 1.21 9.32 4.31
C ALA A 29 2.28 8.30 3.90
N VAL A 30 3.49 8.75 3.51
CA VAL A 30 4.64 7.88 3.21
C VAL A 30 5.06 7.04 4.42
N LEU A 31 5.12 7.66 5.61
CA LEU A 31 5.46 6.94 6.84
C LEU A 31 4.41 5.88 7.20
N THR A 32 3.12 6.19 6.99
CA THR A 32 2.05 5.24 7.25
C THR A 32 2.08 4.07 6.30
N VAL A 33 2.24 4.30 4.98
CA VAL A 33 2.29 3.19 4.01
C VAL A 33 3.53 2.32 4.22
N THR A 34 4.65 2.93 4.65
CA THR A 34 5.85 2.18 5.07
C THR A 34 5.52 1.28 6.27
N THR A 35 4.85 1.84 7.28
CA THR A 35 4.44 1.07 8.46
C THR A 35 3.50 -0.07 8.08
N GLN A 36 2.58 0.18 7.15
CA GLN A 36 1.67 -0.83 6.61
C GLN A 36 2.43 -1.98 5.91
N SER A 37 3.44 -1.67 5.07
CA SER A 37 4.27 -2.70 4.44
C SER A 37 5.12 -3.48 5.45
N VAL A 38 5.57 -2.85 6.53
CA VAL A 38 6.26 -3.56 7.63
C VAL A 38 5.30 -4.50 8.37
N LEU A 39 4.06 -4.07 8.64
CA LEU A 39 3.02 -4.93 9.21
C LEU A 39 2.69 -6.12 8.29
N LEU A 40 2.66 -5.89 6.98
CA LEU A 40 2.51 -6.95 5.98
C LEU A 40 3.68 -7.94 6.04
N ALA A 41 4.93 -7.46 6.08
CA ALA A 41 6.10 -8.31 6.23
C ALA A 41 6.02 -9.18 7.50
N PHE A 42 5.60 -8.62 8.64
CA PHE A 42 5.37 -9.39 9.86
C PHE A 42 4.25 -10.43 9.70
N SER A 43 3.18 -10.10 8.97
CA SER A 43 2.08 -11.03 8.70
C SER A 43 2.58 -12.23 7.89
N VAL A 44 3.34 -11.97 6.82
CA VAL A 44 3.94 -13.00 5.96
C VAL A 44 4.98 -13.82 6.74
N ALA A 45 5.83 -13.18 7.54
CA ALA A 45 6.84 -13.87 8.37
C ALA A 45 6.17 -14.79 9.39
N TYR A 46 5.14 -14.31 10.08
CA TYR A 46 4.38 -15.10 11.04
C TYR A 46 3.76 -16.33 10.36
N LEU A 47 3.13 -16.14 9.20
CA LEU A 47 2.57 -17.25 8.43
C LEU A 47 3.65 -18.24 7.99
N GLY A 48 4.83 -17.75 7.58
CA GLY A 48 5.99 -18.57 7.22
C GLY A 48 6.53 -19.41 8.38
N LEU A 49 6.54 -18.86 9.59
CA LEU A 49 6.91 -19.60 10.81
C LEU A 49 5.88 -20.68 11.15
N VAL A 50 4.58 -20.36 11.07
CA VAL A 50 3.49 -21.32 11.33
C VAL A 50 3.49 -22.46 10.32
N GLN A 51 3.66 -22.16 9.03
CA GLN A 51 3.67 -23.14 7.96
C GLN A 51 5.05 -23.82 7.76
N LYS A 52 6.08 -23.39 8.49
CA LYS A 52 7.49 -23.83 8.33
C LYS A 52 7.98 -23.68 6.87
N SER A 53 7.54 -22.64 6.19
CA SER A 53 7.88 -22.38 4.79
C SER A 53 9.00 -21.35 4.68
N ALA A 54 10.16 -21.80 4.20
CA ALA A 54 11.29 -20.90 3.91
C ALA A 54 10.94 -19.87 2.83
N GLY A 55 10.07 -20.22 1.88
CA GLY A 55 9.62 -19.31 0.82
C GLY A 55 8.83 -18.11 1.36
N LEU A 56 7.96 -18.31 2.35
CA LEU A 56 7.24 -17.22 3.01
C LEU A 56 8.19 -16.33 3.83
N ILE A 57 9.18 -16.91 4.50
CA ILE A 57 10.19 -16.14 5.25
C ILE A 57 11.03 -15.30 4.29
N LEU A 58 11.45 -15.86 3.16
CA LEU A 58 12.16 -15.13 2.09
C LEU A 58 11.31 -13.98 1.57
N LEU A 59 10.03 -14.22 1.29
CA LEU A 59 9.10 -13.20 0.83
C LEU A 59 8.93 -12.08 1.86
N ALA A 60 8.76 -12.42 3.14
CA ALA A 60 8.67 -11.43 4.21
C ALA A 60 9.92 -10.54 4.28
N PHE A 61 11.10 -11.15 4.14
CA PHE A 61 12.37 -10.43 4.08
C PHE A 61 12.44 -9.51 2.85
N LEU A 62 11.99 -9.98 1.68
CA LEU A 62 11.93 -9.20 0.46
C LEU A 62 11.02 -7.97 0.63
N ILE A 63 9.80 -8.17 1.14
CA ILE A 63 8.84 -7.09 1.41
C ILE A 63 9.45 -6.06 2.38
N PHE A 64 10.08 -6.53 3.46
CA PHE A 64 10.71 -5.65 4.44
C PHE A 64 11.83 -4.80 3.83
N ILE A 65 12.70 -5.40 3.01
CA ILE A 65 13.81 -4.66 2.38
C ILE A 65 13.31 -3.73 1.28
N LEU A 66 12.54 -4.23 0.32
CA LEU A 66 12.14 -3.45 -0.84
C LEU A 66 11.19 -2.32 -0.46
N ARG A 67 10.23 -2.59 0.43
CA ARG A 67 9.16 -1.63 0.75
C ARG A 67 9.37 -0.91 2.06
N GLY A 68 9.78 -1.65 3.10
CA GLY A 68 10.04 -1.08 4.42
C GLY A 68 11.28 -0.18 4.45
N TYR A 69 12.28 -0.46 3.61
CA TYR A 69 13.54 0.28 3.61
C TYR A 69 13.80 1.04 2.30
N LEU A 70 13.85 0.34 1.16
CA LEU A 70 14.29 0.94 -0.11
C LEU A 70 13.35 2.04 -0.58
N LEU A 71 12.05 1.72 -0.63
CA LEU A 71 11.01 2.62 -1.11
C LEU A 71 10.88 3.87 -0.25
N THR A 72 10.85 3.72 1.07
CA THR A 72 10.83 4.83 2.02
C THR A 72 12.03 5.74 1.85
N ARG A 73 13.24 5.17 1.70
CA ARG A 73 14.46 5.97 1.47
C ARG A 73 14.41 6.75 0.17
N ILE A 74 13.89 6.15 -0.90
CA ILE A 74 13.75 6.83 -2.21
C ILE A 74 12.76 7.99 -2.09
N LEU A 75 11.59 7.75 -1.51
CA LEU A 75 10.58 8.81 -1.33
C LEU A 75 11.08 9.91 -0.40
N GLU A 76 11.66 9.59 0.76
CA GLU A 76 12.14 10.60 1.71
C GLU A 76 13.29 11.45 1.18
N ARG A 77 14.27 10.85 0.48
CA ARG A 77 15.43 11.61 -0.03
C ARG A 77 15.07 12.55 -1.17
N LYS A 78 14.09 12.19 -2.00
CA LYS A 78 13.69 12.96 -3.18
C LYS A 78 12.48 13.86 -2.96
N LEU A 79 11.92 13.92 -1.76
CA LEU A 79 10.89 14.89 -1.40
C LEU A 79 11.57 16.25 -1.12
N PRO A 80 11.43 17.28 -2.00
CA PRO A 80 11.97 18.60 -1.72
C PRO A 80 11.31 19.16 -0.45
N VAL A 81 12.14 19.67 0.47
CA VAL A 81 11.73 20.18 1.80
C VAL A 81 10.55 21.16 1.73
N ARG A 82 10.43 21.90 0.62
CA ARG A 82 9.37 22.88 0.36
C ARG A 82 7.97 22.28 0.10
N LYS A 83 7.88 20.99 -0.30
CA LYS A 83 6.61 20.28 -0.54
C LYS A 83 6.11 19.47 0.66
N MET A 84 6.86 19.40 1.77
CA MET A 84 6.37 18.79 3.03
C MET A 84 5.11 19.47 3.58
N PHE A 85 4.86 20.71 3.17
CA PHE A 85 3.71 21.52 3.60
C PHE A 85 2.71 21.83 2.49
N VAL A 86 2.82 21.20 1.30
CA VAL A 86 1.77 21.32 0.28
C VAL A 86 0.55 20.56 0.79
N ARG A 87 -0.35 21.31 1.44
CA ARG A 87 -1.68 20.85 1.79
C ARG A 87 -2.35 20.47 0.49
N GLU A 88 -2.67 19.19 0.32
CA GLU A 88 -3.56 18.80 -0.77
C GLU A 88 -4.93 19.37 -0.41
N TYR A 89 -5.23 20.56 -0.92
CA TYR A 89 -6.53 21.20 -0.82
C TYR A 89 -7.50 20.37 -1.68
N SER A 90 -7.95 19.24 -1.15
CA SER A 90 -9.21 18.68 -1.61
C SER A 90 -10.31 19.45 -0.88
N HIS A 91 -11.14 20.18 -1.62
CA HIS A 91 -12.44 20.66 -1.10
C HIS A 91 -13.37 19.47 -0.70
N GLU A 92 -12.89 18.23 -0.82
CA GLU A 92 -13.63 16.98 -0.75
C GLU A 92 -13.04 15.98 0.26
N ALA A 93 -12.11 16.39 1.14
CA ALA A 93 -11.48 15.47 2.12
C ALA A 93 -12.51 14.70 2.97
N ALA A 94 -13.60 15.37 3.36
CA ALA A 94 -14.71 14.75 4.06
C ALA A 94 -15.44 13.71 3.18
N THR A 95 -15.70 14.04 1.91
CA THR A 95 -16.34 13.16 0.93
C THR A 95 -15.51 11.90 0.67
N VAL A 96 -14.20 12.03 0.51
CA VAL A 96 -13.29 10.89 0.30
C VAL A 96 -13.22 10.01 1.54
N THR A 97 -13.24 10.60 2.74
CA THR A 97 -13.27 9.83 3.99
C THR A 97 -14.56 9.02 4.11
N VAL A 98 -15.72 9.63 3.83
CA VAL A 98 -17.00 8.93 3.80
C VAL A 98 -17.00 7.84 2.73
N ALA A 99 -16.50 8.13 1.53
CA ALA A 99 -16.36 7.15 0.46
C ALA A 99 -15.46 5.98 0.87
N SER A 100 -14.36 6.21 1.58
CA SER A 100 -13.48 5.15 2.08
C SER A 100 -14.19 4.22 3.08
N ALA A 101 -14.99 4.78 3.99
CA ALA A 101 -15.77 4.02 4.96
C ALA A 101 -16.87 3.19 4.29
N VAL A 102 -17.60 3.77 3.34
CA VAL A 102 -18.59 3.05 2.53
C VAL A 102 -17.92 1.96 1.70
N LEU A 103 -16.79 2.26 1.05
CA LEU A 103 -16.04 1.30 0.25
C LEU A 103 -15.53 0.15 1.11
N LEU A 104 -15.13 0.40 2.35
CA LEU A 104 -14.74 -0.64 3.28
C LEU A 104 -15.90 -1.62 3.52
N ILE A 105 -17.09 -1.11 3.85
CA ILE A 105 -18.29 -1.94 4.05
C ILE A 105 -18.62 -2.72 2.77
N VAL A 106 -18.64 -2.05 1.62
CA VAL A 106 -18.91 -2.67 0.31
C VAL A 106 -17.88 -3.77 0.02
N SER A 107 -16.60 -3.54 0.28
CA SER A 107 -15.54 -4.52 0.03
C SER A 107 -15.73 -5.80 0.84
N PHE A 108 -16.11 -5.70 2.12
CA PHE A 108 -16.41 -6.87 2.95
C PHE A 108 -17.67 -7.60 2.48
N LEU A 109 -18.72 -6.89 2.08
CA LEU A 109 -19.93 -7.50 1.54
C LEU A 109 -19.64 -8.21 0.21
N THR A 110 -18.96 -7.55 -0.71
CA THR A 110 -18.54 -8.13 -1.99
C THR A 110 -17.67 -9.36 -1.77
N TYR A 111 -16.68 -9.30 -0.87
CA TYR A 111 -15.89 -10.47 -0.55
C TYR A 111 -16.75 -11.59 0.01
N ARG A 112 -17.62 -11.29 0.99
CA ARG A 112 -18.48 -12.29 1.63
C ARG A 112 -19.40 -13.02 0.66
N PHE A 113 -20.00 -12.31 -0.30
CA PHE A 113 -21.00 -12.88 -1.20
C PHE A 113 -20.43 -13.40 -2.51
N ALA A 114 -19.41 -12.74 -3.08
CA ALA A 114 -18.90 -13.08 -4.41
C ALA A 114 -17.61 -13.90 -4.39
N ILE A 115 -16.76 -13.69 -3.38
CA ILE A 115 -15.38 -14.21 -3.39
C ILE A 115 -15.20 -15.35 -2.38
N TYR A 116 -15.71 -15.18 -1.15
CA TYR A 116 -15.62 -16.16 -0.06
C TYR A 116 -16.12 -17.56 -0.44
N PRO A 117 -17.23 -17.74 -1.21
CA PRO A 117 -17.68 -19.08 -1.60
C PRO A 117 -16.65 -19.88 -2.41
N ALA A 118 -15.73 -19.20 -3.11
CA ALA A 118 -14.68 -19.85 -3.89
C ALA A 118 -13.39 -20.09 -3.09
N ILE A 119 -13.04 -19.17 -2.17
CA ILE A 119 -11.78 -19.21 -1.42
C ILE A 119 -11.91 -19.98 -0.09
N GLY A 120 -12.97 -19.70 0.67
CA GLY A 120 -13.20 -20.28 2.00
C GLY A 120 -12.37 -19.68 3.15
N ASP A 121 -11.50 -18.69 2.90
CA ASP A 121 -10.70 -18.03 3.94
C ASP A 121 -11.19 -16.58 4.17
N PRO A 122 -11.62 -16.21 5.39
CA PRO A 122 -12.03 -14.86 5.70
C PRO A 122 -10.88 -13.83 5.69
N LEU A 123 -9.62 -14.23 5.84
CA LEU A 123 -8.48 -13.29 5.88
C LEU A 123 -8.31 -12.53 4.57
N GLY A 124 -8.63 -13.14 3.43
CA GLY A 124 -8.56 -12.48 2.12
C GLY A 124 -9.47 -11.26 1.99
N SER A 125 -10.52 -11.14 2.83
CA SER A 125 -11.40 -9.96 2.85
C SER A 125 -10.66 -8.69 3.26
N ILE A 126 -9.67 -8.81 4.15
CA ILE A 126 -8.83 -7.70 4.61
C ILE A 126 -7.96 -7.21 3.46
N GLY A 127 -7.28 -8.13 2.77
CA GLY A 127 -6.45 -7.79 1.62
C GLY A 127 -7.26 -7.17 0.48
N PHE A 128 -8.44 -7.73 0.18
CA PHE A 128 -9.36 -7.19 -0.81
C PHE A 128 -9.84 -5.77 -0.47
N ALA A 129 -10.17 -5.52 0.79
CA ALA A 129 -10.53 -4.19 1.26
C ALA A 129 -9.39 -3.18 1.07
N VAL A 130 -8.18 -3.53 1.52
CA VAL A 130 -6.99 -2.67 1.42
C VAL A 130 -6.62 -2.40 -0.04
N MET A 131 -6.74 -3.40 -0.91
CA MET A 131 -6.54 -3.26 -2.35
C MET A 131 -7.47 -2.18 -2.94
N LEU A 132 -8.77 -2.25 -2.61
CA LEU A 132 -9.75 -1.25 -3.04
C LEU A 132 -9.51 0.14 -2.44
N GLN A 133 -9.00 0.23 -1.20
CA GLN A 133 -8.60 1.51 -0.61
C GLN A 133 -7.44 2.16 -1.37
N GLY A 134 -6.43 1.37 -1.76
CA GLY A 134 -5.33 1.85 -2.59
C GLY A 134 -5.82 2.39 -3.94
N PHE A 135 -6.72 1.67 -4.61
CA PHE A 135 -7.37 2.17 -5.83
C PHE A 135 -8.14 3.48 -5.60
N LEU A 136 -8.92 3.58 -4.53
CA LEU A 136 -9.63 4.82 -4.17
C LEU A 136 -8.66 5.97 -3.95
N LEU A 137 -7.50 5.72 -3.31
CA LEU A 137 -6.48 6.74 -3.10
C LEU A 137 -5.87 7.24 -4.42
N VAL A 138 -5.58 6.34 -5.36
CA VAL A 138 -5.10 6.72 -6.70
C VAL A 138 -6.14 7.55 -7.44
N MET A 139 -7.42 7.16 -7.39
CA MET A 139 -8.50 7.84 -8.13
C MET A 139 -8.92 9.18 -7.53
N SER A 140 -8.83 9.33 -6.21
CA SER A 140 -9.30 10.54 -5.50
C SER A 140 -8.27 11.65 -5.42
N ARG A 141 -6.98 11.35 -5.64
CA ARG A 141 -5.88 12.30 -5.46
C ARG A 141 -5.34 12.81 -6.79
N ARG A 142 -4.83 14.04 -6.80
CA ARG A 142 -4.25 14.67 -8.00
C ARG A 142 -2.72 14.68 -7.98
N ASN A 143 -2.13 14.50 -6.80
CA ASN A 143 -0.69 14.51 -6.63
C ASN A 143 -0.06 13.18 -7.07
N SER A 144 0.97 13.23 -7.92
CA SER A 144 1.72 12.05 -8.36
C SER A 144 2.35 11.27 -7.20
N PHE A 145 2.73 11.92 -6.09
CA PHE A 145 3.19 11.21 -4.89
C PHE A 145 2.05 10.45 -4.21
N ALA A 146 0.82 10.97 -4.23
CA ALA A 146 -0.33 10.26 -3.70
C ALA A 146 -0.71 9.06 -4.58
N HIS A 147 -0.50 9.13 -5.90
CA HIS A 147 -0.64 7.98 -6.80
C HIS A 147 0.38 6.88 -6.48
N VAL A 148 1.63 7.22 -6.21
CA VAL A 148 2.65 6.26 -5.75
C VAL A 148 2.21 5.61 -4.44
N ILE A 149 1.74 6.39 -3.45
CA ILE A 149 1.29 5.85 -2.16
C ILE A 149 0.09 4.92 -2.34
N GLY A 150 -0.89 5.31 -3.16
CA GLY A 150 -2.06 4.47 -3.45
C GLY A 150 -1.72 3.20 -4.19
N TYR A 151 -0.73 3.23 -5.08
CA TYR A 151 -0.19 2.04 -5.72
C TYR A 151 0.44 1.07 -4.70
N ILE A 152 1.27 1.58 -3.77
CA ILE A 152 1.90 0.75 -2.74
C ILE A 152 0.85 0.15 -1.78
N GLU A 153 -0.18 0.93 -1.43
CA GLU A 153 -1.29 0.47 -0.61
C GLU A 153 -2.10 -0.63 -1.31
N GLU A 154 -2.37 -0.46 -2.62
CA GLU A 154 -3.03 -1.47 -3.45
C GLU A 154 -2.22 -2.78 -3.48
N GLU A 155 -0.92 -2.66 -3.70
CA GLU A 155 0.02 -3.78 -3.73
C GLU A 155 0.10 -4.53 -2.40
N ASN A 156 0.08 -3.80 -1.28
CA ASN A 156 0.00 -4.39 0.06
C ASN A 156 -1.29 -5.21 0.24
N GLY A 157 -2.41 -4.70 -0.28
CA GLY A 157 -3.70 -5.39 -0.29
C GLY A 157 -3.67 -6.67 -1.12
N VAL A 158 -3.12 -6.61 -2.35
CA VAL A 158 -2.98 -7.77 -3.24
C VAL A 158 -2.17 -8.88 -2.59
N ILE A 159 -1.03 -8.56 -1.98
CA ILE A 159 -0.18 -9.59 -1.34
C ILE A 159 -0.85 -10.17 -0.10
N PHE A 160 -1.49 -9.34 0.73
CA PHE A 160 -2.22 -9.86 1.89
C PHE A 160 -3.37 -10.78 1.46
N MET A 161 -4.12 -10.40 0.44
CA MET A 161 -5.20 -11.24 -0.13
C MET A 161 -4.63 -12.54 -0.71
N SER A 162 -3.47 -12.45 -1.37
CA SER A 162 -2.81 -13.60 -2.00
C SER A 162 -2.41 -14.68 -1.00
N LEU A 163 -2.21 -14.35 0.28
CA LEU A 163 -1.97 -15.36 1.33
C LEU A 163 -3.13 -16.36 1.48
N SER A 164 -4.35 -15.97 1.07
CA SER A 164 -5.55 -16.79 1.13
C SER A 164 -5.86 -17.54 -0.18
N VAL A 165 -5.33 -17.09 -1.32
CA VAL A 165 -5.74 -17.61 -2.65
C VAL A 165 -4.60 -18.18 -3.50
N ALA A 166 -3.39 -17.66 -3.36
CA ALA A 166 -2.33 -17.92 -4.30
C ALA A 166 -1.38 -19.00 -3.76
N PRO A 167 -0.96 -19.96 -4.61
CA PRO A 167 0.14 -20.84 -4.24
C PRO A 167 1.44 -20.04 -4.07
N LEU A 168 2.29 -20.47 -3.14
CA LEU A 168 3.49 -19.74 -2.74
C LEU A 168 4.41 -19.30 -3.90
N PRO A 169 4.72 -20.14 -4.92
CA PRO A 169 5.56 -19.71 -6.03
C PRO A 169 4.96 -18.54 -6.81
N LEU A 170 3.66 -18.62 -7.12
CA LEU A 170 2.94 -17.57 -7.83
C LEU A 170 2.87 -16.29 -7.00
N LEU A 171 2.70 -16.40 -5.68
CA LEU A 171 2.70 -15.26 -4.77
C LEU A 171 4.04 -14.51 -4.84
N ILE A 172 5.16 -15.22 -4.79
CA ILE A 172 6.50 -14.61 -4.87
C ILE A 172 6.70 -13.93 -6.23
N GLU A 173 6.33 -14.59 -7.32
CA GLU A 173 6.44 -14.03 -8.68
C GLU A 173 5.63 -12.74 -8.82
N ILE A 174 4.36 -12.75 -8.41
CA ILE A 174 3.48 -11.58 -8.45
C ILE A 174 4.05 -10.46 -7.57
N SER A 175 4.51 -10.77 -6.36
CA SER A 175 5.09 -9.78 -5.45
C SER A 175 6.29 -9.08 -6.09
N VAL A 176 7.22 -9.83 -6.68
CA VAL A 176 8.42 -9.28 -7.33
C VAL A 176 8.06 -8.44 -8.56
N LEU A 177 7.10 -8.91 -9.37
CA LEU A 177 6.65 -8.18 -10.56
C LEU A 177 6.01 -6.84 -10.18
N LEU A 178 5.19 -6.82 -9.12
CA LEU A 178 4.59 -5.60 -8.61
C LEU A 178 5.66 -4.67 -8.01
N ASP A 179 6.66 -5.19 -7.28
CA ASP A 179 7.76 -4.37 -6.75
C ASP A 179 8.56 -3.68 -7.87
N VAL A 180 8.78 -4.38 -8.99
CA VAL A 180 9.45 -3.80 -10.17
C VAL A 180 8.57 -2.72 -10.80
N LEU A 181 7.27 -2.95 -10.94
CA LEU A 181 6.33 -1.94 -11.44
C LEU A 181 6.28 -0.72 -10.52
N ALA A 182 6.31 -0.91 -9.20
CA ALA A 182 6.43 0.16 -8.20
C ALA A 182 7.67 1.02 -8.47
N LEU A 183 8.82 0.38 -8.66
CA LEU A 183 10.09 1.07 -8.92
C LEU A 183 10.02 1.91 -10.21
N VAL A 184 9.39 1.38 -11.27
CA VAL A 184 9.18 2.10 -12.53
C VAL A 184 8.27 3.31 -12.33
N ILE A 185 7.14 3.16 -11.65
CA ILE A 185 6.20 4.24 -11.37
C ILE A 185 6.89 5.34 -10.54
N VAL A 186 7.58 4.97 -9.46
CA VAL A 186 8.34 5.89 -8.62
C VAL A 186 9.37 6.64 -9.44
N SER A 187 10.15 5.93 -10.26
CA SER A 187 11.18 6.53 -11.12
C SER A 187 10.57 7.52 -12.10
N ALA A 188 9.46 7.17 -12.77
CA ALA A 188 8.76 8.06 -13.69
C ALA A 188 8.25 9.33 -13.01
N VAL A 189 7.67 9.20 -11.82
CA VAL A 189 7.22 10.34 -11.03
C VAL A 189 8.39 11.24 -10.64
N LEU A 190 9.50 10.66 -10.17
CA LEU A 190 10.69 11.42 -9.76
C LEU A 190 11.32 12.17 -10.94
N VAL A 191 11.51 11.52 -12.09
CA VAL A 191 12.04 12.16 -13.30
C VAL A 191 11.16 13.34 -13.74
N ARG A 192 9.83 13.15 -13.74
CA ARG A 192 8.90 14.22 -14.08
C ARG A 192 9.01 15.39 -13.10
N GLN A 193 9.22 15.14 -11.81
CA GLN A 193 9.42 16.20 -10.83
C GLN A 193 10.76 16.91 -11.02
N ASP A 194 11.84 16.18 -11.31
CA ASP A 194 13.19 16.74 -11.53
C ASP A 194 13.19 17.68 -12.75
N ILE A 195 12.53 17.30 -13.86
CA ILE A 195 12.37 18.14 -15.06
C ILE A 195 11.58 19.43 -14.77
N VAL A 196 10.50 19.34 -13.98
CA VAL A 196 9.67 20.50 -13.65
C VAL A 196 10.43 21.52 -12.78
N HIS A 197 11.34 21.08 -11.91
CA HIS A 197 12.12 22.02 -11.08
C HIS A 197 13.28 22.66 -11.86
N GLY A 198 14.00 21.90 -12.69
CA GLY A 198 15.09 22.45 -13.51
C GLY A 198 14.62 23.59 -14.42
N SER A 199 13.45 23.46 -15.02
CA SER A 199 12.88 24.51 -15.88
C SER A 199 12.50 25.81 -15.14
N VAL A 200 12.28 25.80 -13.82
CA VAL A 200 11.91 27.01 -13.06
C VAL A 200 13.15 27.78 -12.60
N GLU A 201 14.24 27.09 -12.27
CA GLU A 201 15.52 27.73 -11.94
C GLU A 201 16.15 28.42 -13.17
N ASP A 202 15.97 27.85 -14.37
CA ASP A 202 16.47 28.43 -15.63
C ASP A 202 15.73 29.70 -16.07
N LEU A 203 14.50 29.95 -15.59
CA LEU A 203 13.69 31.12 -15.94
C LEU A 203 13.88 32.31 -14.99
N ILE A 204 14.54 32.10 -13.85
CA ILE A 204 14.79 33.12 -12.82
C ILE A 204 16.27 33.56 -12.84
N GLY A 205 17.09 32.95 -13.70
CA GLY A 205 18.48 33.34 -13.98
C GLY A 205 18.60 34.46 -15.01
#